data_AF-A0A3G7U2F9-F1
#
_entry.id   AF-A0A3G7U2F9-F1
#
_cell.length_a   1.000
_cell.length_b   1.000
_cell.length_c   1.000
_cell.angle_alpha   90.00
_cell.angle_beta   90.00
_cell.angle_gamma   90.00
#
_symmetry.space_group_name_H-M   'P 1'
#
loop_
_entity.id
_entity.type
_entity.pdbx_description
1 polymer ?
#
loop_
_entity_poly.entity_id
_entity_poly.type
_entity_poly.pdbx_seq_one_letter_code
_entity_poly.pdbx_strand_id
1 'polypeptide(L)'
;MKLISARQAWRDALHEGRDSVLAAAAERAALGKRGRVIGETMPSMLDSNGRCAHMFASGLVQSAIGTLPKPLQHFGHALYSPVATGQDIGIAHGLVWFTTELPECSERRREIAYWMAMAAIKSHQAFVYGREGWGPGRVCEFVLDWYGAKLDVSHWARDWAPIWNAIAKAVDILDAKALQPVAAVIVRMDGRRHDGWCRWDRHDREAVADARASSYQKVRTGTVIALQSRLAAMTERQLGKWFRRMREYAAAYRDEWGHDVIENAHRHQRYLDRVNEYWCQRQRVGDVTKRVA
;
A
#
# COMPACT_ATOMS: atom_id res chain seq x y z
N MET A 1 -0.60 -6.89 2.00
CA MET A 1 0.45 -6.04 1.37
C MET A 1 -0.22 -5.14 0.34
N LYS A 2 0.02 -3.83 0.36
CA LYS A 2 -0.34 -2.95 -0.76
C LYS A 2 0.88 -2.89 -1.70
N LEU A 3 0.75 -3.43 -2.91
CA LEU A 3 1.82 -3.43 -3.90
C LEU A 3 1.83 -2.09 -4.65
N ILE A 4 2.67 -1.16 -4.20
CA ILE A 4 2.77 0.19 -4.80
C ILE A 4 3.89 0.24 -5.84
N SER A 5 5.04 -0.36 -5.54
CA SER A 5 6.19 -0.40 -6.45
C SER A 5 6.97 -1.71 -6.31
N ALA A 6 7.73 -2.08 -7.33
CA ALA A 6 8.54 -3.31 -7.32
C ALA A 6 9.62 -3.29 -6.23
N ARG A 7 10.21 -2.11 -5.96
CA ARG A 7 11.21 -1.92 -4.90
C ARG A 7 10.61 -2.19 -3.52
N GLN A 8 9.43 -1.63 -3.26
CA GLN A 8 8.71 -1.88 -2.01
C GLN A 8 8.27 -3.34 -1.90
N ALA A 9 7.74 -3.92 -2.98
CA ALA A 9 7.31 -5.31 -3.01
C ALA A 9 8.45 -6.29 -2.70
N TRP A 10 9.65 -6.04 -3.23
CA TRP A 10 10.84 -6.85 -2.93
C TRP A 10 11.18 -6.81 -1.44
N ARG A 11 11.23 -5.61 -0.87
CA ARG A 11 11.52 -5.41 0.56
C ARG A 11 10.48 -6.08 1.44
N ASP A 12 9.20 -5.81 1.19
CA ASP A 12 8.08 -6.30 1.97
C ASP A 12 7.93 -7.82 1.89
N ALA A 13 8.29 -8.42 0.74
CA ALA A 13 8.27 -9.87 0.57
C ALA A 13 9.31 -10.60 1.42
N LEU A 14 10.41 -9.93 1.78
CA LEU A 14 11.49 -10.48 2.62
C LEU A 14 11.42 -9.97 4.06
N HIS A 15 10.45 -9.12 4.38
CA HIS A 15 10.22 -8.67 5.74
C HIS A 15 9.27 -9.63 6.45
N GLU A 16 9.70 -10.19 7.58
CA GLU A 16 8.78 -10.91 8.45
C GLU A 16 7.83 -9.89 9.09
N GLY A 17 6.60 -9.80 8.56
CA GLY A 17 5.52 -8.99 9.12
C GLY A 17 5.04 -9.53 10.47
N ARG A 18 5.88 -9.44 11.50
CA ARG A 18 5.44 -9.50 12.89
C ARG A 18 4.94 -8.12 13.26
N ASP A 19 3.64 -8.01 13.54
CA ASP A 19 3.14 -6.84 14.26
C ASP A 19 3.97 -6.70 15.54
N SER A 20 4.40 -5.48 15.83
CA SER A 20 5.17 -5.23 17.05
C SER A 20 4.32 -5.69 18.25
N VAL A 21 4.96 -6.31 19.24
CA VAL A 21 4.29 -6.77 20.47
C VAL A 21 3.47 -5.64 21.12
N LEU A 22 3.93 -4.39 20.95
CA LEU A 22 3.26 -3.18 21.38
C LEU A 22 2.00 -2.85 20.58
N ALA A 23 1.98 -3.05 19.26
CA ALA A 23 0.77 -2.85 18.44
C ALA A 23 -0.34 -3.83 18.85
N ALA A 24 0.03 -5.11 19.04
CA ALA A 24 -0.91 -6.12 19.54
C ALA A 24 -1.36 -5.83 20.99
N ALA A 25 -0.50 -5.24 21.82
CA ALA A 25 -0.87 -4.81 23.17
C ALA A 25 -1.79 -3.59 23.18
N ALA A 26 -1.57 -2.63 22.28
CA ALA A 26 -2.40 -1.44 22.13
C ALA A 26 -3.82 -1.78 21.67
N GLU A 27 -3.96 -2.71 20.72
CA GLU A 27 -5.27 -3.20 20.27
C GLU A 27 -6.03 -3.93 21.39
N ARG A 28 -5.32 -4.72 22.21
CA ARG A 28 -5.89 -5.36 23.41
C ARG A 28 -6.32 -4.35 24.47
N ALA A 29 -5.55 -3.28 24.65
CA ALA A 29 -5.86 -2.21 25.58
C ALA A 29 -7.09 -1.40 25.13
N ALA A 30 -7.22 -1.10 23.83
CA ALA A 30 -8.40 -0.45 23.26
C ALA A 30 -9.69 -1.26 23.45
N LEU A 31 -9.58 -2.60 23.43
CA LEU A 31 -10.68 -3.52 23.73
C LEU A 31 -10.93 -3.73 25.24
N GLY A 32 -10.22 -3.01 26.12
CA GLY A 32 -10.39 -3.08 27.58
C GLY A 32 -9.94 -4.40 28.22
N LYS A 33 -9.15 -5.22 27.52
CA LYS A 33 -8.81 -6.58 27.94
C LYS A 33 -7.61 -6.59 28.90
N ARG A 34 -7.81 -7.12 30.11
CA ARG A 34 -6.75 -7.29 31.12
C ARG A 34 -6.00 -8.63 31.04
N GLY A 35 -6.34 -9.52 30.12
CA GLY A 35 -5.72 -10.84 30.00
C GLY A 35 -6.33 -11.72 28.91
N ARG A 36 -5.86 -12.98 28.81
CA ARG A 36 -6.37 -13.97 27.84
C ARG A 36 -7.68 -14.56 28.36
N VAL A 37 -8.77 -14.41 27.60
CA VAL A 37 -10.09 -14.95 27.93
C VAL A 37 -10.24 -16.34 27.30
N ILE A 38 -10.66 -17.32 28.10
CA ILE A 38 -10.88 -18.70 27.64
C ILE A 38 -12.15 -18.76 26.77
N GLY A 39 -12.07 -19.36 25.58
CA GLY A 39 -13.20 -19.53 24.66
C GLY A 39 -13.38 -18.44 23.60
N GLU A 40 -12.47 -17.45 23.55
CA GLU A 40 -12.50 -16.44 22.51
C GLU A 40 -11.90 -16.99 21.19
N THR A 41 -12.68 -17.00 20.11
CA THR A 41 -12.14 -17.08 18.73
C THR A 41 -11.41 -15.77 18.45
N MET A 42 -10.14 -15.72 18.86
CA MET A 42 -9.23 -14.72 18.34
C MET A 42 -9.15 -14.92 16.82
N PRO A 43 -9.06 -13.86 16.00
CA PRO A 43 -8.37 -14.02 14.73
C PRO A 43 -7.05 -14.66 15.11
N SER A 44 -6.86 -15.92 14.73
CA SER A 44 -5.59 -16.60 14.95
C SER A 44 -4.51 -15.60 14.52
N MET A 45 -3.56 -15.30 15.41
CA MET A 45 -2.43 -14.43 15.10
C MET A 45 -1.71 -14.89 13.81
N LEU A 46 -1.97 -16.11 13.36
CA LEU A 46 -1.39 -16.81 12.22
C LEU A 46 -2.28 -16.81 10.96
N ASP A 47 -3.59 -16.54 11.05
CA ASP A 47 -4.57 -16.85 9.98
C ASP A 47 -5.57 -15.72 9.65
N SER A 48 -5.17 -14.45 9.74
CA SER A 48 -6.01 -13.39 9.17
C SER A 48 -5.96 -13.45 7.64
N ASN A 49 -7.09 -13.25 6.96
CA ASN A 49 -7.15 -13.18 5.49
C ASN A 49 -6.11 -12.20 4.92
N GLY A 50 -5.83 -11.11 5.64
CA GLY A 50 -4.79 -10.14 5.29
C GLY A 50 -3.37 -10.71 5.37
N ARG A 51 -3.07 -11.53 6.39
CA ARG A 51 -1.78 -12.24 6.53
C ARG A 51 -1.63 -13.32 5.46
N CYS A 52 -2.67 -14.12 5.19
CA CYS A 52 -2.65 -15.10 4.10
C CYS A 52 -2.45 -14.42 2.74
N ALA A 53 -3.13 -13.30 2.49
CA ALA A 53 -2.96 -12.52 1.27
C ALA A 53 -1.55 -11.91 1.17
N HIS A 54 -0.98 -11.43 2.29
CA HIS A 54 0.40 -10.97 2.34
C HIS A 54 1.37 -12.13 2.03
N MET A 55 1.25 -13.28 2.71
CA MET A 55 2.11 -14.46 2.47
C MET A 55 2.03 -14.94 1.02
N PHE A 56 0.83 -14.99 0.44
CA PHE A 56 0.65 -15.34 -0.96
C PHE A 56 1.36 -14.33 -1.90
N ALA A 57 1.14 -13.04 -1.69
CA ALA A 57 1.78 -11.99 -2.47
C ALA A 57 3.31 -12.03 -2.34
N SER A 58 3.82 -12.18 -1.12
CA SER A 58 5.25 -12.33 -0.82
C SER A 58 5.82 -13.59 -1.48
N GLY A 59 5.12 -14.72 -1.46
CA GLY A 59 5.52 -15.95 -2.13
C GLY A 59 5.61 -15.80 -3.65
N LEU A 60 4.67 -15.07 -4.27
CA LEU A 60 4.73 -14.76 -5.71
C LEU A 60 5.94 -13.88 -6.06
N VAL A 61 6.23 -12.86 -5.24
CA VAL A 61 7.40 -12.00 -5.42
C VAL A 61 8.69 -12.77 -5.21
N GLN A 62 8.81 -13.57 -4.14
CA GLN A 62 9.97 -14.43 -3.89
C GLN A 62 10.19 -15.44 -5.03
N SER A 63 9.12 -16.04 -5.56
CA SER A 63 9.21 -16.92 -6.72
C SER A 63 9.74 -16.18 -7.95
N ALA A 64 9.29 -14.95 -8.20
CA ALA A 64 9.77 -14.13 -9.30
C ALA A 64 11.24 -13.74 -9.12
N ILE A 65 11.66 -13.36 -7.90
CA ILE A 65 13.08 -13.15 -7.55
C ILE A 65 13.90 -14.41 -7.85
N GLY A 66 13.36 -15.58 -7.51
CA GLY A 66 13.99 -16.88 -7.76
C GLY A 66 14.29 -17.18 -9.23
N THR A 67 13.59 -16.53 -10.17
CA THR A 67 13.85 -16.67 -11.62
C THR A 67 15.05 -15.89 -12.14
N LEU A 68 15.54 -14.90 -11.36
CA LEU A 68 16.70 -14.11 -11.75
C LEU A 68 17.99 -14.92 -11.65
N PRO A 69 19.04 -14.60 -12.43
CA PRO A 69 20.37 -15.15 -12.20
C PRO A 69 20.87 -14.85 -10.78
N LYS A 70 21.63 -15.79 -10.18
CA LYS A 70 22.10 -15.66 -8.79
C LYS A 70 22.81 -14.33 -8.47
N PRO A 71 23.74 -13.81 -9.30
CA PRO A 71 24.35 -12.51 -9.03
C PRO A 71 23.32 -11.37 -8.95
N LEU A 72 22.28 -11.42 -9.79
CA LEU A 72 21.24 -10.40 -9.84
C LEU A 72 20.26 -10.51 -8.66
N GLN A 73 20.04 -11.72 -8.14
CA GLN A 73 19.33 -11.93 -6.87
C GLN A 73 20.08 -11.26 -5.72
N HIS A 74 21.39 -11.53 -5.58
CA HIS A 74 22.25 -10.92 -4.56
C HIS A 74 22.31 -9.40 -4.69
N PHE A 75 22.37 -8.87 -5.92
CA PHE A 75 22.28 -7.43 -6.16
C PHE A 75 20.96 -6.83 -5.66
N GLY A 76 19.82 -7.45 -6.00
CA GLY A 76 18.52 -7.01 -5.48
C GLY A 76 18.42 -7.13 -3.96
N HIS A 77 18.99 -8.19 -3.36
CA HIS A 77 19.04 -8.33 -1.90
C HIS A 77 19.89 -7.24 -1.25
N ALA A 78 21.06 -6.93 -1.80
CA ALA A 78 21.93 -5.86 -1.29
C ALA A 78 21.24 -4.49 -1.27
N LEU A 79 20.36 -4.21 -2.24
CA LEU A 79 19.61 -2.96 -2.32
C LEU A 79 18.36 -2.95 -1.44
N TYR A 80 17.53 -3.99 -1.53
CA TYR A 80 16.14 -3.97 -1.04
C TYR A 80 15.87 -4.86 0.17
N SER A 81 16.71 -5.87 0.42
CA SER A 81 16.45 -6.86 1.47
C SER A 81 16.76 -6.29 2.86
N PRO A 82 15.84 -6.40 3.82
CA PRO A 82 16.13 -6.05 5.22
C PRO A 82 17.08 -7.06 5.88
N VAL A 83 17.25 -8.24 5.29
CA VAL A 83 18.12 -9.33 5.77
C VAL A 83 19.37 -9.50 4.89
N ALA A 84 19.77 -8.44 4.17
CA ALA A 84 20.95 -8.46 3.32
C ALA A 84 22.22 -8.75 4.14
N THR A 85 23.06 -9.64 3.61
CA THR A 85 24.33 -10.06 4.21
C THR A 85 25.51 -9.36 3.55
N GLY A 86 26.70 -9.45 4.15
CA GLY A 86 27.94 -8.97 3.53
C GLY A 86 28.27 -9.67 2.20
N GLN A 87 27.84 -10.92 2.02
CA GLN A 87 28.02 -11.66 0.77
C GLN A 87 27.18 -11.06 -0.36
N ASP A 88 25.95 -10.65 -0.07
CA ASP A 88 25.09 -9.99 -1.06
C ASP A 88 25.75 -8.72 -1.61
N ILE A 89 26.34 -7.92 -0.72
CA ILE A 89 27.06 -6.70 -1.08
C ILE A 89 28.31 -7.01 -1.92
N GLY A 90 29.11 -8.01 -1.53
CA GLY A 90 30.32 -8.39 -2.27
C GLY A 90 30.01 -8.91 -3.68
N ILE A 91 28.99 -9.77 -3.83
CA ILE A 91 28.57 -10.28 -5.13
C ILE A 91 27.95 -9.16 -5.98
N ALA A 92 27.14 -8.29 -5.39
CA ALA A 92 26.58 -7.12 -6.05
C ALA A 92 27.68 -6.20 -6.59
N HIS A 93 28.71 -5.97 -5.79
CA HIS A 93 29.87 -5.16 -6.17
C HIS A 93 30.61 -5.75 -7.36
N GLY A 94 30.93 -7.05 -7.31
CA GLY A 94 31.54 -7.75 -8.44
C GLY A 94 30.68 -7.67 -9.71
N LEU A 95 29.35 -7.87 -9.58
CA LEU A 95 28.43 -7.77 -10.71
C LEU A 95 28.45 -6.38 -11.35
N VAL A 96 28.32 -5.32 -10.55
CA VAL A 96 28.38 -3.93 -11.04
C VAL A 96 29.70 -3.69 -11.75
N TRP A 97 30.81 -4.12 -11.15
CA TRP A 97 32.14 -3.97 -11.73
C TRP A 97 32.26 -4.63 -13.11
N PHE A 98 31.85 -5.89 -13.26
CA PHE A 98 31.93 -6.61 -14.54
C PHE A 98 30.96 -6.07 -15.60
N THR A 99 29.90 -5.38 -15.19
CA THR A 99 28.93 -4.78 -16.11
C THR A 99 29.26 -3.34 -16.49
N THR A 100 30.21 -2.72 -15.81
CA THR A 100 30.57 -1.33 -16.06
C THR A 100 31.51 -1.25 -17.25
N GLU A 101 31.11 -0.50 -18.28
CA GLU A 101 31.97 -0.11 -19.38
C GLU A 101 32.73 1.16 -19.00
N LEU A 102 33.98 0.99 -18.55
CA LEU A 102 34.81 2.11 -18.11
C LEU A 102 35.46 2.83 -19.30
N PRO A 103 35.62 4.16 -19.22
CA PRO A 103 36.48 4.89 -20.15
C PRO A 103 37.95 4.48 -19.97
N GLU A 104 38.77 4.72 -20.99
CA GLU A 104 40.21 4.48 -20.92
C GLU A 104 40.82 5.20 -19.71
N CYS A 105 41.43 4.44 -18.81
CA CYS A 105 42.00 4.95 -17.58
C CYS A 105 43.23 4.15 -17.17
N SER A 106 44.11 4.78 -16.38
CA SER A 106 45.29 4.10 -15.82
C SER A 106 44.89 3.03 -14.80
N GLU A 107 45.78 2.07 -14.55
CA GLU A 107 45.52 0.99 -13.59
C GLU A 107 45.15 1.52 -12.20
N ARG A 108 45.87 2.54 -11.72
CA ARG A 108 45.55 3.21 -10.45
C ARG A 108 44.14 3.83 -10.43
N ARG A 109 43.70 4.43 -11.54
CA ARG A 109 42.34 4.97 -11.65
C ARG A 109 41.30 3.85 -11.70
N ARG A 110 41.64 2.71 -12.31
CA ARG A 110 40.80 1.52 -12.36
C ARG A 110 40.58 0.90 -10.98
N GLU A 111 41.62 0.84 -10.14
CA GLU A 111 41.48 0.39 -8.74
C GLU A 111 40.56 1.31 -7.93
N ILE A 112 40.71 2.63 -8.09
CA ILE A 112 39.82 3.60 -7.44
C ILE A 112 38.38 3.42 -7.96
N ALA A 113 38.21 3.25 -9.27
CA ALA A 113 36.91 3.02 -9.88
C ALA A 113 36.22 1.76 -9.32
N TYR A 114 37.00 0.71 -9.01
CA TYR A 114 36.48 -0.48 -8.34
C TYR A 114 35.83 -0.12 -7.00
N TRP A 115 36.49 0.66 -6.14
CA TRP A 115 35.89 1.11 -4.88
C TRP A 115 34.75 2.11 -5.05
N MET A 116 34.79 2.94 -6.10
CA MET A 116 33.67 3.80 -6.48
C MET A 116 32.43 2.99 -6.88
N ALA A 117 32.57 1.78 -7.42
CA ALA A 117 31.44 0.91 -7.70
C ALA A 117 30.69 0.48 -6.43
N MET A 118 31.41 0.21 -5.35
CA MET A 118 30.79 -0.04 -4.04
C MET A 118 30.06 1.21 -3.53
N ALA A 119 30.66 2.39 -3.68
CA ALA A 119 30.05 3.65 -3.29
C ALA A 119 28.76 3.93 -4.10
N ALA A 120 28.74 3.60 -5.40
CA ALA A 120 27.56 3.75 -6.25
C ALA A 120 26.40 2.86 -5.78
N ILE A 121 26.66 1.61 -5.39
CA ILE A 121 25.64 0.72 -4.82
C ILE A 121 25.05 1.33 -3.53
N LYS A 122 25.91 1.84 -2.64
CA LYS A 122 25.48 2.48 -1.39
C LYS A 122 24.71 3.79 -1.61
N SER A 123 25.12 4.57 -2.61
CA SER A 123 24.41 5.76 -3.05
C SER A 123 23.00 5.42 -3.57
N HIS A 124 22.89 4.40 -4.43
CA HIS A 124 21.61 3.94 -4.95
C HIS A 124 20.71 3.38 -3.84
N GLN A 125 21.29 2.63 -2.91
CA GLN A 125 20.59 2.14 -1.73
C GLN A 125 20.03 3.30 -0.89
N ALA A 126 20.79 4.38 -0.67
CA ALA A 126 20.31 5.56 0.04
C ALA A 126 19.12 6.22 -0.69
N PHE A 127 19.21 6.35 -2.01
CA PHE A 127 18.12 6.87 -2.85
C PHE A 127 16.85 6.02 -2.73
N VAL A 128 16.98 4.70 -2.78
CA VAL A 128 15.86 3.75 -2.60
C VAL A 128 15.17 3.92 -1.23
N TYR A 129 15.92 4.24 -0.19
CA TYR A 129 15.37 4.49 1.15
C TYR A 129 14.84 5.92 1.36
N GLY A 130 14.72 6.71 0.29
CA GLY A 130 14.18 8.08 0.35
C GLY A 130 15.17 9.12 0.86
N ARG A 131 16.48 8.80 0.87
CA ARG A 131 17.54 9.78 1.13
C ARG A 131 18.05 10.36 -0.19
N GLU A 132 18.74 11.49 -0.14
CA GLU A 132 19.41 12.02 -1.32
C GLU A 132 20.56 11.10 -1.76
N GLY A 133 20.74 10.98 -3.08
CA GLY A 133 21.89 10.29 -3.66
C GLY A 133 23.20 10.96 -3.24
N TRP A 134 24.27 10.19 -3.19
CA TRP A 134 25.56 10.72 -2.74
C TRP A 134 26.15 11.68 -3.76
N GLY A 135 26.50 12.88 -3.30
CA GLY A 135 27.29 13.82 -4.07
C GLY A 135 28.80 13.47 -4.08
N PRO A 136 29.60 14.17 -4.91
CA PRO A 136 31.03 13.92 -5.07
C PRO A 136 31.81 13.89 -3.75
N GLY A 137 31.53 14.83 -2.84
CA GLY A 137 32.21 14.90 -1.55
C GLY A 137 32.03 13.64 -0.71
N ARG A 138 30.80 13.09 -0.67
CA ARG A 138 30.50 11.87 0.09
C ARG A 138 31.13 10.63 -0.52
N VAL A 139 31.20 10.59 -1.86
CA VAL A 139 31.90 9.50 -2.57
C VAL A 139 33.40 9.56 -2.28
N CYS A 140 34.01 10.75 -2.32
CA CYS A 140 35.42 10.92 -2.00
C CYS A 140 35.74 10.55 -0.55
N GLU A 141 34.91 10.93 0.40
CA GLU A 141 35.01 10.53 1.81
C GLU A 141 34.96 9.01 1.96
N PHE A 142 33.97 8.36 1.32
CA PHE A 142 33.84 6.91 1.36
C PHE A 142 35.06 6.18 0.79
N VAL A 143 35.58 6.63 -0.35
CA VAL A 143 36.77 6.02 -0.96
C VAL A 143 38.01 6.25 -0.10
N LEU A 144 38.13 7.40 0.55
CA LEU A 144 39.21 7.65 1.50
C LEU A 144 39.12 6.69 2.70
N ASP A 145 37.94 6.51 3.28
CA ASP A 145 37.74 5.65 4.45
C ASP A 145 37.98 4.17 4.14
N TRP A 146 37.53 3.69 2.98
CA TRP A 146 37.59 2.27 2.62
C TRP A 146 38.87 1.87 1.89
N TYR A 147 39.39 2.73 1.01
CA TYR A 147 40.58 2.43 0.20
C TYR A 147 41.82 3.22 0.62
N GLY A 148 41.66 4.35 1.32
CA GLY A 148 42.78 5.22 1.70
C GLY A 148 43.24 6.19 0.61
N ALA A 149 42.54 6.27 -0.52
CA ALA A 149 42.89 7.17 -1.61
C ALA A 149 42.21 8.53 -1.46
N LYS A 150 43.01 9.61 -1.40
CA LYS A 150 42.51 10.98 -1.40
C LYS A 150 42.16 11.42 -2.82
N LEU A 151 40.88 11.71 -3.03
CA LEU A 151 40.34 12.23 -4.29
C LEU A 151 40.13 13.74 -4.18
N ASP A 152 40.45 14.47 -5.24
CA ASP A 152 40.16 15.91 -5.31
C ASP A 152 38.73 16.15 -5.80
N VAL A 153 37.91 16.74 -4.94
CA VAL A 153 36.52 17.09 -5.24
C VAL A 153 36.45 18.26 -6.23
N SER A 154 37.42 19.17 -6.21
CA SER A 154 37.40 20.41 -7.01
C SER A 154 37.48 20.12 -8.51
N HIS A 155 38.20 19.07 -8.89
CA HIS A 155 38.37 18.63 -10.27
C HIS A 155 37.49 17.42 -10.64
N TRP A 156 36.49 17.11 -9.82
CA TRP A 156 35.62 15.94 -9.98
C TRP A 156 35.03 15.80 -11.39
N ALA A 157 34.48 16.91 -11.92
CA ALA A 157 33.81 16.94 -13.22
C ALA A 157 34.71 16.45 -14.37
N ARG A 158 36.01 16.72 -14.30
CA ARG A 158 36.99 16.31 -15.30
C ARG A 158 37.50 14.90 -15.05
N ASP A 159 37.87 14.61 -13.81
CA ASP A 159 38.70 13.43 -13.52
C ASP A 159 37.90 12.18 -13.17
N TRP A 160 36.73 12.33 -12.53
CA TRP A 160 35.97 11.23 -11.92
C TRP A 160 34.52 11.13 -12.38
N ALA A 161 33.91 12.24 -12.82
CA ALA A 161 32.51 12.22 -13.26
C ALA A 161 32.24 11.23 -14.42
N PRO A 162 33.09 11.08 -15.45
CA PRO A 162 32.85 10.08 -16.50
C PRO A 162 32.82 8.65 -15.97
N ILE A 163 33.76 8.31 -15.07
CA ILE A 163 33.86 7.00 -14.42
C ILE A 163 32.63 6.76 -13.53
N TRP A 164 32.30 7.74 -12.68
CA TRP A 164 31.15 7.67 -11.79
C TRP A 164 29.84 7.47 -12.57
N ASN A 165 29.64 8.23 -13.64
CA ASN A 165 28.44 8.13 -14.46
C ASN A 165 28.34 6.78 -15.17
N ALA A 166 29.46 6.21 -15.63
CA ALA A 166 29.47 4.86 -16.21
C ALA A 166 29.04 3.80 -15.19
N ILE A 167 29.59 3.87 -13.98
CA ILE A 167 29.24 2.98 -12.86
C ILE A 167 27.77 3.15 -12.45
N ALA A 168 27.32 4.39 -12.25
CA ALA A 168 25.94 4.69 -11.85
C ALA A 168 24.95 4.17 -12.89
N LYS A 169 25.25 4.35 -14.19
CA LYS A 169 24.47 3.78 -15.28
C LYS A 169 24.42 2.25 -15.24
N ALA A 170 25.53 1.58 -14.92
CA ALA A 170 25.55 0.13 -14.76
C ALA A 170 24.64 -0.33 -13.61
N VAL A 171 24.67 0.38 -12.47
CA VAL A 171 23.76 0.15 -11.34
C VAL A 171 22.30 0.32 -11.76
N ASP A 172 21.95 1.39 -12.48
CA ASP A 172 20.58 1.63 -12.97
C ASP A 172 20.09 0.53 -13.92
N ILE A 173 20.96 0.07 -14.84
CA ILE A 173 20.63 -1.03 -15.76
C ILE A 173 20.39 -2.33 -14.99
N LEU A 174 21.26 -2.66 -14.03
CA LEU A 174 21.11 -3.84 -13.19
C LEU A 174 19.85 -3.76 -12.33
N ASP A 175 19.54 -2.57 -11.81
CA ASP A 175 18.33 -2.35 -11.03
C ASP A 175 17.06 -2.58 -11.86
N ALA A 176 17.01 -2.00 -13.06
CA ALA A 176 15.89 -2.23 -13.98
C ALA A 176 15.72 -3.73 -14.31
N LYS A 177 16.83 -4.45 -14.55
CA LYS A 177 16.81 -5.90 -14.82
C LYS A 177 16.34 -6.70 -13.60
N ALA A 178 16.80 -6.36 -12.40
CA ALA A 178 16.40 -7.04 -11.18
C ALA A 178 14.90 -6.85 -10.90
N LEU A 179 14.38 -5.64 -11.08
CA LEU A 179 12.98 -5.32 -10.78
C LEU A 179 11.99 -5.81 -11.83
N GLN A 180 12.43 -6.13 -13.06
CA GLN A 180 11.57 -6.53 -14.17
C GLN A 180 10.61 -7.69 -13.85
N PRO A 181 11.04 -8.85 -13.30
CA PRO A 181 10.12 -9.93 -12.95
C PRO A 181 9.19 -9.57 -11.77
N VAL A 182 9.65 -8.75 -10.82
CA VAL A 182 8.81 -8.30 -9.70
C VAL A 182 7.73 -7.32 -10.16
N ALA A 183 8.07 -6.40 -11.07
CA ALA A 183 7.11 -5.50 -11.70
C ALA A 183 6.04 -6.28 -12.48
N ALA A 184 6.43 -7.34 -13.20
CA ALA A 184 5.48 -8.21 -13.88
C ALA A 184 4.49 -8.90 -12.92
N VAL A 185 4.93 -9.30 -11.73
CA VAL A 185 4.04 -9.82 -10.68
C VAL A 185 3.04 -8.77 -10.22
N ILE A 186 3.49 -7.52 -10.01
CA ILE A 186 2.60 -6.43 -9.59
C ILE A 186 1.54 -6.17 -10.64
N VAL A 187 1.92 -6.03 -11.92
CA VAL A 187 0.97 -5.84 -13.03
C VAL A 187 -0.02 -7.00 -13.10
N ARG A 188 0.47 -8.24 -12.96
CA ARG A 188 -0.39 -9.44 -12.95
C ARG A 188 -1.37 -9.42 -11.76
N MET A 189 -0.94 -8.96 -10.59
CA MET A 189 -1.78 -8.88 -9.39
C MET A 189 -2.77 -7.72 -9.43
N ASP A 190 -2.42 -6.61 -10.09
CA ASP A 190 -3.32 -5.48 -10.29
C ASP A 190 -4.35 -5.78 -11.38
N GLY A 191 -3.95 -6.33 -12.52
CA GLY A 191 -4.87 -6.76 -13.60
C GLY A 191 -5.80 -7.93 -13.20
N ARG A 192 -5.49 -8.58 -12.08
CA ARG A 192 -6.32 -9.57 -11.42
C ARG A 192 -7.52 -8.94 -10.70
N ARG A 193 -7.45 -7.66 -10.31
CA ARG A 193 -8.59 -6.90 -9.79
C ARG A 193 -9.59 -6.61 -10.93
N HIS A 194 -10.50 -7.54 -11.16
CA HIS A 194 -11.71 -7.31 -11.95
C HIS A 194 -12.93 -7.50 -11.07
N ASP A 195 -13.94 -6.65 -11.26
CA ASP A 195 -15.19 -6.69 -10.50
C ASP A 195 -15.77 -8.11 -10.49
N GLY A 196 -15.87 -8.71 -9.29
CA GLY A 196 -16.49 -10.02 -9.09
C GLY A 196 -15.57 -11.24 -9.21
N TRP A 197 -14.24 -11.06 -9.32
CA TRP A 197 -13.29 -12.17 -9.41
C TRP A 197 -13.24 -13.07 -8.18
N CYS A 198 -13.24 -12.47 -6.99
CA CYS A 198 -13.35 -13.22 -5.74
C CYS A 198 -14.77 -13.11 -5.20
N ARG A 199 -15.37 -14.25 -4.81
CA ARG A 199 -16.62 -14.26 -4.03
C ARG A 199 -16.50 -13.34 -2.79
N TRP A 200 -15.28 -13.16 -2.28
CA TRP A 200 -14.95 -12.32 -1.13
C TRP A 200 -14.61 -10.86 -1.45
N ASP A 201 -14.38 -10.48 -2.72
CA ASP A 201 -14.31 -9.05 -3.09
C ASP A 201 -15.70 -8.39 -2.96
N ARG A 202 -16.79 -9.18 -3.04
CA ARG A 202 -18.14 -8.75 -2.63
C ARG A 202 -18.26 -8.44 -1.14
N HIS A 203 -17.22 -8.68 -0.35
CA HIS A 203 -17.17 -8.42 1.10
C HIS A 203 -16.23 -7.28 1.50
N ASP A 204 -15.59 -6.56 0.57
CA ASP A 204 -15.11 -5.21 0.90
C ASP A 204 -16.35 -4.31 1.05
N ARG A 205 -16.79 -4.24 2.29
CA ARG A 205 -18.00 -3.55 2.70
C ARG A 205 -18.00 -2.09 2.25
N GLU A 206 -16.84 -1.45 2.25
CA GLU A 206 -16.68 -0.06 1.82
C GLU A 206 -16.77 0.07 0.31
N ALA A 207 -16.07 -0.78 -0.44
CA ALA A 207 -16.14 -0.78 -1.90
C ALA A 207 -17.57 -1.06 -2.42
N VAL A 208 -18.29 -1.97 -1.75
CA VAL A 208 -19.69 -2.25 -2.06
C VAL A 208 -20.60 -1.05 -1.73
N ALA A 209 -20.32 -0.35 -0.63
CA ALA A 209 -21.03 0.88 -0.28
C ALA A 209 -20.78 1.99 -1.32
N ASP A 210 -19.53 2.16 -1.76
CA ASP A 210 -19.13 3.12 -2.80
C ASP A 210 -19.81 2.81 -4.14
N ALA A 211 -19.76 1.55 -4.59
CA ALA A 211 -20.41 1.13 -5.83
C ALA A 211 -21.94 1.32 -5.79
N ARG A 212 -22.57 1.03 -4.64
CA ARG A 212 -24.01 1.29 -4.42
C ARG A 212 -24.32 2.78 -4.42
N ALA A 213 -23.47 3.60 -3.81
CA ALA A 213 -23.62 5.06 -3.79
C ALA A 213 -23.50 5.65 -5.20
N SER A 214 -22.47 5.26 -5.97
CA SER A 214 -22.32 5.68 -7.37
C SER A 214 -23.50 5.26 -8.25
N SER A 215 -23.99 4.03 -8.07
CA SER A 215 -25.16 3.53 -8.80
C SER A 215 -26.43 4.30 -8.45
N TYR A 216 -26.64 4.59 -7.16
CA TYR A 216 -27.78 5.37 -6.70
C TYR A 216 -27.71 6.82 -7.19
N GLN A 217 -26.53 7.43 -7.19
CA GLN A 217 -26.34 8.82 -7.63
C GLN A 217 -26.80 9.04 -9.07
N LYS A 218 -26.57 8.07 -9.96
CA LYS A 218 -27.03 8.11 -11.37
C LYS A 218 -28.56 8.20 -11.51
N VAL A 219 -29.30 7.64 -10.56
CA VAL A 219 -30.77 7.53 -10.59
C VAL A 219 -31.45 8.31 -9.46
N ARG A 220 -30.69 9.07 -8.67
CA ARG A 220 -31.13 9.66 -7.41
C ARG A 220 -32.34 10.55 -7.61
N THR A 221 -32.27 11.50 -8.53
CA THR A 221 -33.34 12.47 -8.79
C THR A 221 -34.66 11.77 -9.11
N GLY A 222 -34.66 10.82 -10.06
CA GLY A 222 -35.87 10.06 -10.41
C GLY A 222 -36.39 9.20 -9.26
N THR A 223 -35.49 8.62 -8.47
CA THR A 223 -35.88 7.78 -7.32
C THR A 223 -36.49 8.59 -6.18
N VAL A 224 -35.97 9.79 -5.90
CA VAL A 224 -36.49 10.70 -4.88
C VAL A 224 -37.86 11.23 -5.29
N ILE A 225 -38.02 11.68 -6.54
CA ILE A 225 -39.31 12.15 -7.05
C ILE A 225 -40.36 11.02 -6.96
N ALA A 226 -40.02 9.81 -7.42
CA ALA A 226 -40.92 8.66 -7.34
C ALA A 226 -41.30 8.31 -5.89
N LEU A 227 -40.34 8.43 -4.95
CA LEU A 227 -40.61 8.23 -3.52
C LEU A 227 -41.59 9.29 -2.99
N GLN A 228 -41.35 10.57 -3.29
CA GLN A 228 -42.21 11.69 -2.90
C GLN A 228 -43.63 11.53 -3.44
N SER A 229 -43.78 11.27 -4.74
CA SER A 229 -45.08 11.05 -5.38
C SER A 229 -45.82 9.88 -4.74
N ARG A 230 -45.12 8.78 -4.44
CA ARG A 230 -45.71 7.62 -3.76
C ARG A 230 -46.18 7.95 -2.35
N LEU A 231 -45.39 8.70 -1.57
CA LEU A 231 -45.75 9.09 -0.21
C LEU A 231 -46.89 10.11 -0.18
N ALA A 232 -46.95 11.02 -1.16
CA ALA A 232 -48.06 11.96 -1.33
C ALA A 232 -49.39 11.22 -1.54
N ALA A 233 -49.39 10.19 -2.38
CA ALA A 233 -50.57 9.38 -2.70
C ALA A 233 -51.00 8.41 -1.59
N MET A 234 -50.21 8.20 -0.53
CA MET A 234 -50.58 7.31 0.57
C MET A 234 -51.62 7.95 1.49
N THR A 235 -52.60 7.16 1.90
CA THR A 235 -53.51 7.48 3.02
C THR A 235 -52.77 7.51 4.35
N GLU A 236 -53.31 8.19 5.35
CA GLU A 236 -52.70 8.28 6.69
C GLU A 236 -52.40 6.91 7.32
N ARG A 237 -53.31 5.93 7.14
CA ARG A 237 -53.12 4.56 7.62
C ARG A 237 -51.95 3.84 6.92
N GLN A 238 -51.78 4.06 5.61
CA GLN A 238 -50.65 3.52 4.85
C GLN A 238 -49.35 4.20 5.23
N LEU A 239 -49.39 5.52 5.42
CA LEU A 239 -48.26 6.31 5.89
C LEU A 239 -47.80 5.83 7.27
N GLY A 240 -48.71 5.62 8.23
CA GLY A 240 -48.38 5.05 9.54
C GLY A 240 -47.72 3.66 9.50
N LYS A 241 -48.08 2.80 8.54
CA LYS A 241 -47.37 1.53 8.30
C LYS A 241 -45.97 1.77 7.74
N TRP A 242 -45.82 2.70 6.82
CA TRP A 242 -44.51 3.07 6.26
C TRP A 242 -43.58 3.67 7.33
N PHE A 243 -44.09 4.52 8.23
CA PHE A 243 -43.33 5.06 9.36
C PHE A 243 -42.76 3.97 10.28
N ARG A 244 -43.56 2.95 10.63
CA ARG A 244 -43.08 1.80 11.42
C ARG A 244 -41.96 1.04 10.72
N ARG A 245 -42.15 0.73 9.44
CA ARG A 245 -41.13 0.07 8.62
C ARG A 245 -39.85 0.90 8.49
N MET A 246 -39.97 2.23 8.39
CA MET A 246 -38.81 3.12 8.34
C MET A 246 -38.04 3.16 9.67
N ARG A 247 -38.73 3.08 10.82
CA ARG A 247 -38.07 2.99 12.13
C ARG A 247 -37.28 1.70 12.28
N GLU A 248 -37.85 0.56 11.90
CA GLU A 248 -37.17 -0.75 11.90
C GLU A 248 -35.97 -0.75 10.93
N TYR A 249 -36.17 -0.24 9.71
CA TYR A 249 -35.11 -0.09 8.73
C TYR A 249 -33.97 0.79 9.26
N ALA A 250 -34.28 1.92 9.89
CA ALA A 250 -33.26 2.81 10.44
C ALA A 250 -32.54 2.24 11.66
N ALA A 251 -33.21 1.42 12.48
CA ALA A 251 -32.55 0.71 13.57
C ALA A 251 -31.54 -0.32 13.03
N ALA A 252 -31.96 -1.17 12.09
CA ALA A 252 -31.09 -2.16 11.45
C ALA A 252 -29.93 -1.50 10.68
N TYR A 253 -30.19 -0.38 9.99
CA TYR A 253 -29.16 0.34 9.24
C TYR A 253 -28.10 0.98 10.15
N ARG A 254 -28.50 1.49 11.33
CA ARG A 254 -27.55 2.01 12.32
C ARG A 254 -26.79 0.91 13.05
N ASP A 255 -27.42 -0.22 13.31
CA ASP A 255 -26.75 -1.39 13.88
C ASP A 255 -25.66 -1.91 12.94
N GLU A 256 -25.94 -1.91 11.63
CA GLU A 256 -24.95 -2.28 10.63
C GLU A 256 -23.85 -1.21 10.51
N TRP A 257 -24.18 0.06 10.25
CA TRP A 257 -23.24 1.12 9.82
C TRP A 257 -22.74 2.08 10.89
N GLY A 258 -23.33 2.11 12.08
CA GLY A 258 -22.85 2.92 13.21
C GLY A 258 -22.59 4.39 12.84
N HIS A 259 -21.40 4.87 13.20
CA HIS A 259 -20.95 6.25 12.96
C HIS A 259 -20.55 6.55 11.51
N ASP A 260 -20.34 5.53 10.67
CA ASP A 260 -19.96 5.67 9.25
C ASP A 260 -21.03 6.45 8.45
N VAL A 261 -22.30 6.36 8.88
CA VAL A 261 -23.41 7.11 8.28
C VAL A 261 -23.21 8.63 8.37
N ILE A 262 -22.51 9.09 9.41
CA ILE A 262 -22.22 10.51 9.65
C ILE A 262 -20.89 10.89 9.00
N GLU A 263 -19.85 10.07 9.22
CA GLU A 263 -18.49 10.34 8.73
C GLU A 263 -18.42 10.28 7.19
N ASN A 264 -19.13 9.33 6.57
CA ASN A 264 -19.15 9.10 5.14
C ASN A 264 -20.56 9.20 4.54
N ALA A 265 -21.24 10.31 4.81
CA ALA A 265 -22.62 10.56 4.36
C ALA A 265 -22.85 10.33 2.84
N HIS A 266 -21.83 10.55 2.01
CA HIS A 266 -21.88 10.30 0.56
C HIS A 266 -22.14 8.82 0.20
N ARG A 267 -21.66 7.86 1.01
CA ARG A 267 -21.91 6.42 0.82
C ARG A 267 -23.36 6.03 1.15
N HIS A 268 -24.00 6.80 2.02
CA HIS A 268 -25.31 6.48 2.60
C HIS A 268 -26.46 7.33 2.07
N GLN A 269 -26.27 8.03 0.94
CA GLN A 269 -27.25 8.98 0.39
C GLN A 269 -28.66 8.41 0.22
N ARG A 270 -28.78 7.15 -0.20
CA ARG A 270 -30.09 6.49 -0.33
C ARG A 270 -30.83 6.35 1.00
N TYR A 271 -30.10 6.10 2.09
CA TYR A 271 -30.65 6.04 3.43
C TYR A 271 -31.04 7.46 3.89
N LEU A 272 -30.14 8.43 3.71
CA LEU A 272 -30.36 9.82 4.11
C LEU A 272 -31.58 10.44 3.41
N ASP A 273 -31.77 10.22 2.11
CA ASP A 273 -32.93 10.71 1.36
C ASP A 273 -34.25 10.14 1.93
N ARG A 274 -34.27 8.86 2.34
CA ARG A 274 -35.45 8.26 2.97
C ARG A 274 -35.73 8.79 4.37
N VAL A 275 -34.67 9.08 5.14
CA VAL A 275 -34.78 9.72 6.45
C VAL A 275 -35.29 11.16 6.30
N ASN A 276 -34.84 11.88 5.28
CA ASN A 276 -35.34 13.21 4.96
C ASN A 276 -36.85 13.17 4.67
N GLU A 277 -37.28 12.27 3.78
CA GLU A 277 -38.71 12.09 3.49
C GLU A 277 -39.52 11.66 4.72
N TYR A 278 -38.94 10.84 5.61
CA TYR A 278 -39.58 10.49 6.87
C TYR A 278 -39.88 11.72 7.72
N TRP A 279 -38.93 12.66 7.82
CA TRP A 279 -39.14 13.90 8.55
C TRP A 279 -40.12 14.84 7.83
N CYS A 280 -40.07 14.95 6.51
CA CYS A 280 -40.99 15.77 5.71
C CYS A 280 -42.45 15.31 5.89
N GLN A 281 -42.70 14.00 5.90
CA GLN A 281 -44.05 13.45 6.03
C GLN A 281 -44.56 13.40 7.49
N ARG A 282 -43.71 13.70 8.48
CA ARG A 282 -44.03 13.56 9.91
C ARG A 282 -45.19 14.45 10.33
N GLN A 283 -45.36 15.61 9.68
CA GLN A 283 -46.47 16.52 9.94
C GLN A 283 -47.84 15.91 9.56
N ARG A 284 -47.90 15.06 8.53
CA ARG A 284 -49.15 14.43 8.05
C ARG A 284 -49.64 13.26 8.93
N VAL A 285 -48.78 12.70 9.77
CA VAL A 285 -49.13 11.57 10.66
C VAL A 285 -49.61 12.06 12.04
N GLY A 286 -49.70 13.38 12.25
CA GLY A 286 -50.38 13.94 13.42
C GLY A 286 -49.63 13.85 14.74
N ASP A 287 -48.29 13.77 14.71
CA ASP A 287 -47.47 13.71 15.95
C ASP A 287 -47.08 15.11 16.48
N VAL A 288 -47.48 16.18 15.79
CA VAL A 288 -47.30 17.57 16.23
C VAL A 288 -48.55 18.11 16.95
N THR A 289 -49.71 17.47 16.78
CA THR A 289 -50.99 17.92 17.38
C THR A 289 -51.16 17.55 18.86
N LYS A 290 -50.17 16.89 19.49
CA LYS A 290 -50.19 16.53 20.93
C LYS A 290 -49.24 17.36 21.82
N ARG A 291 -48.65 18.44 21.31
CA ARG A 291 -47.80 19.34 22.12
C ARG A 291 -48.37 20.75 22.31
N VAL A 292 -49.62 20.98 21.95
CA VAL A 292 -50.36 22.20 22.30
C VAL A 292 -51.72 21.80 22.87
N ALA A 293 -51.68 21.29 24.10
CA ALA A 293 -52.80 21.22 25.05
C ALA A 293 -52.19 21.12 26.46
#